data_AF-A0AAN4YAZ8-F1
#
_entry.id   AF-A0AAN4YAZ8-F1
#
_cell.length_a   1.000
_cell.length_b   1.000
_cell.length_c   1.000
_cell.angle_alpha   90.00
_cell.angle_beta   90.00
_cell.angle_gamma   90.00
#
_symmetry.space_group_name_H-M   'P 1'
#
loop_
_entity.id
_entity.type
_entity.pdbx_description
1 polymer ?
#
loop_
_entity_poly.entity_id
_entity_poly.type
_entity_poly.pdbx_seq_one_letter_code
_entity_poly.pdbx_strand_id
1 'polypeptide(L)'
;MISEPLNVAGHKNYPAGTAHGYAATIGGDVGSFHHNLISHAEGRSWSMGGGVDDNSTFAGRLDIRNNVVYNFGPSSYCPFPCPVTGTNATPEPSFFPSYIEEHTSTEAYKRVLSDSGASQPVVDDHDKRIIQETLNGTATYKGSKTGKPGLIDNEADVGGLEDFPTTTRPTNWDANDDGIADWWDGSTGGDGYTAIEGYINFLADPHVFVAPGASIEYDLASLAGGFSNPAFKVSGGELGSVSVVGTVATYAAGDKAGIDHFNVTISDDKGSTWERSVGVAIFEGADSVE
;
A
#
# COMPACT_ATOMS: atom_id res chain seq x y z
N MET A 1 6.43 -4.06 7.99
CA MET A 1 6.06 -2.75 7.44
C MET A 1 7.20 -1.78 7.76
N ILE A 2 7.89 -1.28 6.74
CA ILE A 2 8.83 -0.16 6.85
C ILE A 2 8.04 1.05 6.39
N SER A 3 7.84 2.04 7.26
CA SER A 3 7.06 3.25 6.93
C SER A 3 7.89 4.48 7.24
N GLU A 4 8.01 5.38 6.27
CA GLU A 4 8.64 6.69 6.44
C GLU A 4 7.57 7.78 6.64
N PRO A 5 7.82 8.78 7.50
CA PRO A 5 6.85 9.86 7.68
C PRO A 5 6.84 10.79 6.46
N LEU A 6 5.64 11.14 5.99
CA LEU A 6 5.47 12.13 4.92
C LEU A 6 6.01 13.49 5.38
N ASN A 7 7.20 13.87 4.92
CA ASN A 7 7.91 15.00 5.49
C ASN A 7 7.24 16.34 5.17
N VAL A 8 6.71 16.52 3.96
CA VAL A 8 5.96 17.73 3.56
C VAL A 8 4.49 17.38 3.35
N ALA A 9 3.77 17.20 4.46
CA ALA A 9 2.37 16.77 4.43
C ALA A 9 1.34 17.90 4.16
N GLY A 10 1.79 19.16 3.99
CA GLY A 10 0.86 20.29 3.70
C GLY A 10 -0.05 20.67 4.86
N HIS A 11 0.43 20.55 6.10
CA HIS A 11 -0.38 20.76 7.30
C HIS A 11 -0.82 22.22 7.49
N LYS A 12 -2.12 22.44 7.71
CA LYS A 12 -2.77 23.79 7.77
C LYS A 12 -2.16 24.79 8.77
N ASN A 13 -1.48 24.31 9.81
CA ASN A 13 -0.86 25.16 10.82
C ASN A 13 0.56 25.61 10.45
N TYR A 14 1.10 25.14 9.32
CA TYR A 14 2.44 25.48 8.85
C TYR A 14 2.40 26.10 7.46
N PRO A 15 3.36 26.98 7.11
CA PRO A 15 3.55 27.42 5.73
C PRO A 15 3.68 26.23 4.76
N ALA A 16 3.20 26.41 3.54
CA ALA A 16 3.39 25.41 2.48
C ALA A 16 4.88 25.09 2.30
N GLY A 17 5.21 23.80 2.11
CA GLY A 17 6.59 23.34 1.99
C GLY A 17 7.32 23.11 3.32
N THR A 18 6.66 23.32 4.47
CA THR A 18 7.31 23.07 5.78
C THR A 18 7.52 21.56 6.00
N ALA A 19 8.79 21.17 6.20
CA ALA A 19 9.18 19.82 6.59
C ALA A 19 8.81 19.55 8.07
N HIS A 20 8.05 18.48 8.32
CA HIS A 20 7.47 18.15 9.62
C HIS A 20 7.18 16.63 9.78
N GLY A 21 7.98 15.77 9.14
CA GLY A 21 7.85 14.32 9.27
C GLY A 21 8.37 13.81 10.61
N TYR A 22 7.47 13.34 11.48
CA TYR A 22 7.84 12.79 12.79
C TYR A 22 7.77 11.26 12.81
N ALA A 23 8.75 10.62 13.48
CA ALA A 23 8.71 9.19 13.71
C ALA A 23 7.69 8.83 14.81
N ALA A 24 8.09 8.87 16.08
CA ALA A 24 7.21 8.43 17.17
C ALA A 24 7.50 9.11 18.51
N THR A 25 6.43 9.36 19.26
CA THR A 25 6.53 9.56 20.71
C THR A 25 6.31 8.22 21.40
N ILE A 26 7.34 7.70 22.07
CA ILE A 26 7.30 6.42 22.80
C ILE A 26 7.21 6.67 24.30
N GLY A 27 6.46 5.83 25.00
CA GLY A 27 6.20 6.00 26.43
C GLY A 27 5.58 4.76 27.07
N GLY A 28 5.20 4.88 28.34
CA GLY A 28 4.63 3.80 29.16
C GLY A 28 5.24 3.78 30.57
N ASP A 29 4.56 3.16 31.53
CA ASP A 29 5.11 2.97 32.89
C ASP A 29 6.34 2.04 32.85
N VAL A 30 6.30 0.99 32.04
CA VAL A 30 7.46 0.14 31.68
C VAL A 30 7.38 -0.21 30.19
N GLY A 31 8.40 0.14 29.40
CA GLY A 31 8.44 -0.14 27.95
C GLY A 31 9.84 -0.51 27.46
N SER A 32 9.93 -1.49 26.56
CA SER A 32 11.18 -1.91 25.91
C SER A 32 11.07 -1.79 24.39
N PHE A 33 11.97 -1.03 23.77
CA PHE A 33 12.02 -0.80 22.34
C PHE A 33 13.38 -1.24 21.81
N HIS A 34 13.42 -2.31 21.03
CA HIS A 34 14.66 -2.83 20.48
C HIS A 34 14.52 -3.44 19.10
N HIS A 35 15.59 -3.37 18.29
CA HIS A 35 15.66 -3.91 16.93
C HIS A 35 14.72 -3.20 15.93
N ASN A 36 14.50 -1.90 16.12
CA ASN A 36 13.73 -1.06 15.20
C ASN A 36 14.63 -0.24 14.29
N LEU A 37 14.18 0.03 13.07
CA LEU A 37 14.76 1.01 12.15
C LEU A 37 13.80 2.21 12.04
N ILE A 38 14.29 3.41 12.36
CA ILE A 38 13.65 4.68 12.01
C ILE A 38 14.48 5.30 10.89
N SER A 39 13.87 5.59 9.74
CA SER A 39 14.51 6.28 8.63
C SER A 39 13.68 7.50 8.20
N HIS A 40 14.35 8.54 7.70
CA HIS A 40 13.72 9.69 7.02
C HIS A 40 12.76 10.51 7.88
N ALA A 41 13.01 10.56 9.19
CA ALA A 41 12.22 11.37 10.12
C ALA A 41 12.97 12.65 10.53
N GLU A 42 12.36 13.81 10.30
CA GLU A 42 12.88 15.13 10.72
C GLU A 42 12.92 15.30 12.23
N GLY A 43 11.99 14.66 12.95
CA GLY A 43 11.82 14.82 14.39
C GLY A 43 11.29 13.56 15.08
N ARG A 44 11.42 13.56 16.42
CA ARG A 44 10.87 12.52 17.31
C ARG A 44 11.44 11.12 17.05
N SER A 45 12.76 11.03 16.86
CA SER A 45 13.50 9.80 16.58
C SER A 45 14.55 9.51 17.65
N TRP A 46 14.19 9.26 18.91
CA TRP A 46 12.86 9.05 19.49
C TRP A 46 12.43 10.24 20.34
N SER A 47 11.14 10.57 20.36
CA SER A 47 10.59 11.44 21.40
C SER A 47 10.12 10.59 22.58
N MET A 48 10.58 10.88 23.80
CA MET A 48 10.08 10.19 25.01
C MET A 48 8.87 10.93 25.56
N GLY A 49 7.72 10.26 25.57
CA GLY A 49 6.47 10.73 26.15
C GLY A 49 6.20 10.08 27.50
N GLY A 50 5.72 10.85 28.45
CA GLY A 50 5.33 10.37 29.77
C GLY A 50 5.12 11.53 30.73
N GLY A 51 4.36 11.27 31.79
CA GLY A 51 4.23 12.21 32.91
C GLY A 51 5.53 12.31 33.70
N VAL A 52 5.61 13.34 34.53
CA VAL A 52 6.56 13.38 35.64
C VAL A 52 5.81 13.05 36.93
N ASP A 53 6.49 12.42 37.88
CA ASP A 53 5.96 12.24 39.23
C ASP A 53 5.98 13.57 40.03
N ASP A 54 5.47 13.55 41.26
CA ASP A 54 5.44 14.72 42.15
C ASP A 54 6.85 15.28 42.47
N ASN A 55 7.90 14.51 42.18
CA ASN A 55 9.31 14.93 42.33
C ASN A 55 9.93 15.41 41.01
N SER A 56 9.13 15.64 39.96
CA SER A 56 9.60 16.01 38.61
C SER A 56 10.50 14.96 37.96
N THR A 57 10.43 13.70 38.39
CA THR A 57 11.13 12.58 37.76
C THR A 57 10.25 12.00 36.67
N PHE A 58 10.83 11.64 35.52
CA PHE A 58 10.08 10.94 34.47
C PHE A 58 9.42 9.67 35.04
N ALA A 59 8.10 9.57 34.92
CA ALA A 59 7.32 8.51 35.55
C ALA A 59 7.42 7.16 34.82
N GLY A 60 7.98 7.13 33.60
CA GLY A 60 8.15 5.90 32.82
C GLY A 60 9.51 5.23 33.02
N ARG A 61 9.57 3.91 32.79
CA ARG A 61 10.80 3.12 32.75
C ARG A 61 10.99 2.58 31.34
N LEU A 62 11.86 3.22 30.55
CA LEU A 62 12.08 2.85 29.15
C LEU A 62 13.45 2.18 28.95
N ASP A 63 13.48 1.02 28.30
CA ASP A 63 14.68 0.35 27.78
C ASP A 63 14.72 0.52 26.26
N ILE A 64 15.71 1.25 25.74
CA ILE A 64 15.87 1.51 24.30
C ILE A 64 17.26 1.02 23.89
N ARG A 65 17.32 -0.11 23.18
CA ARG A 65 18.58 -0.76 22.82
C ARG A 65 18.52 -1.37 21.43
N ASN A 66 19.66 -1.48 20.75
CA ASN A 66 19.76 -2.14 19.44
C ASN A 66 18.80 -1.57 18.37
N ASN A 67 18.51 -0.26 18.39
CA ASN A 67 17.74 0.40 17.34
C ASN A 67 18.66 1.17 16.39
N VAL A 68 18.23 1.36 15.15
CA VAL A 68 18.91 2.18 14.14
C VAL A 68 18.04 3.40 13.85
N VAL A 69 18.62 4.59 13.97
CA VAL A 69 18.00 5.85 13.49
C VAL A 69 18.86 6.38 12.36
N TYR A 70 18.30 6.43 11.17
CA TYR A 70 19.00 6.73 9.92
C TYR A 70 18.40 7.94 9.22
N ASN A 71 19.26 8.75 8.58
CA ASN A 71 18.86 9.90 7.76
C ASN A 71 17.79 10.78 8.44
N PHE A 72 18.09 11.20 9.69
CA PHE A 72 17.24 12.08 10.48
C PHE A 72 17.54 13.54 10.15
N GLY A 73 16.51 14.38 10.18
CA GLY A 73 16.64 15.79 9.83
C GLY A 73 17.36 16.64 10.88
N PRO A 74 17.76 17.87 10.55
CA PRO A 74 18.54 18.76 11.42
C PRO A 74 17.83 19.09 12.76
N SER A 75 16.52 18.86 12.83
CA SER A 75 15.68 19.12 14.00
C SER A 75 15.69 17.99 15.04
N SER A 76 16.29 16.84 14.73
CA SER A 76 16.38 15.69 15.65
C SER A 76 17.66 15.75 16.49
N TYR A 77 17.50 15.88 17.80
CA TYR A 77 18.61 15.77 18.76
C TYR A 77 19.00 14.29 18.92
N CYS A 78 20.27 13.95 18.64
CA CYS A 78 20.78 12.59 18.81
C CYS A 78 20.76 12.19 20.30
N PRO A 79 20.06 11.12 20.72
CA PRO A 79 19.80 10.83 22.14
C PRO A 79 20.99 10.23 22.93
N PHE A 80 22.19 10.13 22.35
CA PHE A 80 23.40 9.61 23.01
C PHE A 80 24.61 10.51 22.74
N PRO A 81 25.61 10.58 23.64
CA PRO A 81 26.79 11.42 23.45
C PRO A 81 27.54 10.97 22.19
N CYS A 82 27.34 11.73 21.12
CA CYS A 82 28.05 11.55 19.87
C CYS A 82 29.46 12.15 20.02
N PRO A 83 30.54 11.47 19.59
CA PRO A 83 31.88 12.05 19.63
C PRO A 83 32.06 13.24 18.69
N VAL A 84 31.12 13.47 17.75
CA VAL A 84 31.19 14.60 16.82
C VAL A 84 30.59 15.85 17.44
N THR A 85 31.44 16.53 18.20
CA THR A 85 31.32 17.98 18.42
C THR A 85 31.66 18.70 17.12
N GLY A 86 30.70 18.78 16.20
CA GLY A 86 30.87 19.48 14.93
C GLY A 86 29.53 19.79 14.31
N THR A 87 29.22 21.08 14.18
CA THR A 87 27.97 21.65 13.66
C THR A 87 27.74 21.43 12.15
N ASN A 88 28.31 20.38 11.56
CA ASN A 88 28.09 20.01 10.17
C ASN A 88 28.30 18.50 10.05
N ALA A 89 27.28 17.72 10.39
CA ALA A 89 27.14 16.41 9.78
C ALA A 89 26.85 16.67 8.29
N THR A 90 27.89 16.70 7.46
CA THR A 90 27.70 16.49 6.03
C THR A 90 26.94 15.18 5.90
N PRO A 91 25.84 15.12 5.13
CA PRO A 91 25.18 13.85 4.87
C PRO A 91 26.25 12.92 4.31
N GLU A 92 26.63 11.90 5.07
CA GLU A 92 27.40 10.80 4.52
C GLU A 92 26.61 10.33 3.29
N PRO A 93 27.26 10.11 2.13
CA PRO A 93 26.54 9.63 0.96
C PRO A 93 25.72 8.41 1.37
N SER A 94 24.45 8.40 0.96
CA SER A 94 23.51 7.34 1.31
C SER A 94 24.20 5.99 1.15
N PHE A 95 24.13 5.15 2.18
CA PHE A 95 24.86 3.87 2.21
C PHE A 95 24.48 2.98 1.01
N PHE A 96 23.31 3.25 0.42
CA PHE A 96 22.87 2.79 -0.90
C PHE A 96 22.17 3.92 -1.67
N PRO A 97 22.15 3.87 -3.01
CA PRO A 97 21.27 4.73 -3.81
C PRO A 97 19.81 4.59 -3.35
N SER A 98 19.09 5.70 -3.28
CA SER A 98 17.65 5.66 -3.04
C SER A 98 16.94 5.16 -4.29
N TYR A 99 16.14 4.10 -4.15
CA TYR A 99 15.30 3.57 -5.23
C TYR A 99 13.81 3.94 -5.03
N ILE A 100 13.52 4.84 -4.09
CA ILE A 100 12.14 5.28 -3.83
C ILE A 100 11.73 6.31 -4.90
N GLU A 101 10.49 6.18 -5.37
CA GLU A 101 9.85 7.20 -6.18
C GLU A 101 9.14 8.18 -5.25
N GLU A 102 9.53 9.46 -5.27
CA GLU A 102 8.90 10.49 -4.44
C GLU A 102 7.67 11.08 -5.14
N HIS A 103 6.58 11.25 -4.37
CA HIS A 103 5.36 11.89 -4.85
C HIS A 103 5.02 13.13 -4.03
N THR A 104 4.34 14.08 -4.65
CA THR A 104 3.71 15.16 -3.88
C THR A 104 2.64 14.58 -2.96
N SER A 105 2.32 15.26 -1.85
CA SER A 105 1.28 14.79 -0.93
C SER A 105 -0.08 14.59 -1.60
N THR A 106 -0.40 15.41 -2.62
CA THR A 106 -1.62 15.26 -3.42
C THR A 106 -1.60 13.99 -4.28
N GLU A 107 -0.49 13.66 -4.92
CA GLU A 107 -0.35 12.41 -5.69
C GLU A 107 -0.35 11.18 -4.78
N ALA A 108 0.42 11.23 -3.69
CA ALA A 108 0.50 10.16 -2.71
C ALA A 108 -0.88 9.85 -2.13
N TYR A 109 -1.68 10.86 -1.80
CA TYR A 109 -3.05 10.69 -1.32
C TYR A 109 -3.94 9.90 -2.29
N LYS A 110 -3.88 10.19 -3.59
CA LYS A 110 -4.66 9.49 -4.62
C LYS A 110 -4.22 8.03 -4.78
N ARG A 111 -2.90 7.78 -4.80
CA ARG A 111 -2.34 6.43 -4.95
C ARG A 111 -2.63 5.57 -3.73
N VAL A 112 -2.39 6.10 -2.52
CA VAL A 112 -2.67 5.39 -1.26
C VAL A 112 -4.14 5.00 -1.15
N LEU A 113 -5.07 5.89 -1.53
CA LEU A 113 -6.49 5.54 -1.53
C LEU A 113 -6.88 4.51 -2.59
N SER A 114 -6.12 4.42 -3.69
CA SER A 114 -6.38 3.45 -4.74
C SER A 114 -5.84 2.06 -4.40
N ASP A 115 -4.92 1.95 -3.45
CA ASP A 115 -4.31 0.69 -3.00
C ASP A 115 -4.58 0.38 -1.51
N SER A 116 -5.45 1.13 -0.85
CA SER A 116 -5.80 0.89 0.55
C SER A 116 -6.79 -0.27 0.66
N GLY A 117 -6.58 -1.14 1.65
CA GLY A 117 -7.47 -2.27 1.94
C GLY A 117 -7.02 -3.57 1.30
N ALA A 118 -7.90 -4.58 1.34
CA ALA A 118 -7.66 -5.85 0.67
C ALA A 118 -8.20 -5.74 -0.77
N SER A 119 -7.31 -5.52 -1.73
CA SER A 119 -7.71 -5.19 -3.11
C SER A 119 -7.86 -6.38 -4.05
N GLN A 120 -7.42 -7.57 -3.63
CA GLN A 120 -7.48 -8.80 -4.43
C GLN A 120 -8.33 -9.87 -3.74
N PRO A 121 -9.19 -10.60 -4.48
CA PRO A 121 -9.45 -10.48 -5.93
C PRO A 121 -10.34 -9.28 -6.30
N VAL A 122 -11.06 -8.73 -5.33
CA VAL A 122 -11.90 -7.54 -5.53
C VAL A 122 -11.88 -6.70 -4.26
N VAL A 123 -11.99 -5.38 -4.40
CA VAL A 123 -12.18 -4.48 -3.26
C VAL A 123 -13.58 -4.69 -2.69
N ASP A 124 -13.68 -4.99 -1.39
CA ASP A 124 -14.97 -5.20 -0.71
C ASP A 124 -15.77 -3.88 -0.55
N ASP A 125 -17.02 -4.01 -0.12
CA ASP A 125 -17.92 -2.85 -0.01
C ASP A 125 -17.55 -1.92 1.16
N HIS A 126 -16.88 -2.44 2.19
CA HIS A 126 -16.37 -1.63 3.30
C HIS A 126 -15.18 -0.78 2.87
N ASP A 127 -14.22 -1.36 2.15
CA ASP A 127 -13.05 -0.66 1.62
C ASP A 127 -13.48 0.41 0.60
N LYS A 128 -14.38 0.08 -0.33
CA LYS A 128 -14.98 1.07 -1.26
C LYS A 128 -15.62 2.23 -0.49
N ARG A 129 -16.39 1.95 0.56
CA ARG A 129 -17.01 2.98 1.40
C ARG A 129 -15.95 3.85 2.07
N ILE A 130 -14.95 3.26 2.71
CA ILE A 130 -13.89 3.98 3.44
C ILE A 130 -13.12 4.90 2.50
N ILE A 131 -12.81 4.43 1.29
CA ILE A 131 -12.17 5.24 0.25
C ILE A 131 -13.04 6.46 -0.11
N GLN A 132 -14.32 6.23 -0.40
CA GLN A 132 -15.25 7.30 -0.77
C GLN A 132 -15.51 8.30 0.38
N GLU A 133 -15.63 7.83 1.61
CA GLU A 133 -15.79 8.66 2.80
C GLU A 133 -14.54 9.51 3.06
N THR A 134 -13.35 8.92 2.88
CA THR A 134 -12.07 9.62 3.03
C THR A 134 -11.90 10.69 1.97
N LEU A 135 -12.24 10.41 0.72
CA LEU A 135 -12.22 11.38 -0.39
C LEU A 135 -13.17 12.55 -0.15
N ASN A 136 -14.40 12.25 0.25
CA ASN A 136 -15.44 13.27 0.39
C ASN A 136 -15.40 13.98 1.74
N GLY A 137 -14.61 13.49 2.70
CA GLY A 137 -14.60 13.97 4.08
C GLY A 137 -15.95 13.76 4.78
N THR A 138 -16.65 12.68 4.44
CA THR A 138 -17.99 12.34 4.93
C THR A 138 -17.96 11.09 5.80
N ALA A 139 -19.08 10.79 6.46
CA ALA A 139 -19.30 9.50 7.10
C ALA A 139 -20.73 9.04 6.80
N THR A 140 -20.88 7.82 6.29
CA THR A 140 -22.18 7.22 5.95
C THR A 140 -22.91 6.81 7.22
N TYR A 141 -22.17 6.22 8.15
CA TYR A 141 -22.72 5.64 9.38
C TYR A 141 -22.34 6.44 10.63
N LYS A 142 -23.11 6.21 11.69
CA LYS A 142 -22.97 6.86 12.97
C LYS A 142 -23.10 5.80 14.06
N GLY A 143 -22.18 5.83 15.01
CA GLY A 143 -22.16 4.87 16.10
C GLY A 143 -23.47 4.88 16.88
N SER A 144 -24.06 3.71 17.10
CA SER A 144 -25.33 3.60 17.85
C SER A 144 -25.19 4.02 19.31
N LYS A 145 -23.98 3.91 19.90
CA LYS A 145 -23.73 4.24 21.30
C LYS A 145 -23.30 5.69 21.48
N THR A 146 -22.29 6.13 20.74
CA THR A 146 -21.70 7.47 20.89
C THR A 146 -22.50 8.52 20.13
N GLY A 147 -23.26 8.10 19.12
CA GLY A 147 -23.95 9.01 18.22
C GLY A 147 -23.00 9.89 17.40
N LYS A 148 -21.73 9.51 17.25
CA LYS A 148 -20.75 10.28 16.48
C LYS A 148 -20.65 9.75 15.04
N PRO A 149 -20.63 10.62 14.03
CA PRO A 149 -20.44 10.20 12.64
C PRO A 149 -19.05 9.58 12.46
N GLY A 150 -18.98 8.46 11.74
CA GLY A 150 -17.73 7.75 11.41
C GLY A 150 -17.11 6.96 12.56
N LEU A 151 -17.66 7.03 13.78
CA LEU A 151 -17.20 6.23 14.90
C LEU A 151 -18.15 5.05 15.10
N ILE A 152 -17.79 3.90 14.53
CA ILE A 152 -18.56 2.67 14.62
C ILE A 152 -18.37 2.05 16.01
N ASP A 153 -19.46 1.89 16.76
CA ASP A 153 -19.43 1.36 18.12
C ASP A 153 -19.90 -0.10 18.21
N ASN A 154 -20.56 -0.58 17.15
CA ASN A 154 -21.01 -1.95 16.96
C ASN A 154 -21.04 -2.28 15.47
N GLU A 155 -20.72 -3.52 15.12
CA GLU A 155 -20.76 -4.04 13.74
C GLU A 155 -22.13 -3.86 13.07
N ALA A 156 -23.23 -3.93 13.83
CA ALA A 156 -24.57 -3.71 13.28
C ALA A 156 -24.79 -2.27 12.80
N ASP A 157 -23.99 -1.29 13.25
CA ASP A 157 -24.07 0.09 12.78
C ASP A 157 -23.73 0.20 11.28
N VAL A 158 -22.99 -0.77 10.74
CA VAL A 158 -22.53 -0.83 9.34
C VAL A 158 -23.12 -2.01 8.57
N GLY A 159 -24.13 -2.68 9.12
CA GLY A 159 -24.78 -3.83 8.47
C GLY A 159 -24.36 -5.20 8.99
N GLY A 160 -23.48 -5.25 9.99
CA GLY A 160 -22.99 -6.50 10.60
C GLY A 160 -21.63 -6.92 10.06
N LEU A 161 -21.31 -8.20 10.25
CA LEU A 161 -20.14 -8.82 9.61
C LEU A 161 -20.50 -9.16 8.17
N GLU A 162 -19.58 -8.91 7.25
CA GLU A 162 -19.73 -9.29 5.85
C GLU A 162 -19.80 -10.81 5.69
N ASP A 163 -20.50 -11.24 4.65
CA ASP A 163 -20.46 -12.62 4.22
C ASP A 163 -19.19 -12.84 3.39
N PHE A 164 -18.28 -13.66 3.90
CA PHE A 164 -17.05 -14.04 3.21
C PHE A 164 -17.27 -15.40 2.56
N PRO A 165 -17.55 -15.45 1.25
CA PRO A 165 -17.82 -16.71 0.58
C PRO A 165 -16.56 -17.56 0.55
N THR A 166 -16.75 -18.87 0.66
CA THR A 166 -15.67 -19.84 0.40
C THR A 166 -15.65 -20.13 -1.09
N THR A 167 -14.51 -19.93 -1.73
CA THR A 167 -14.22 -20.46 -3.07
C THR A 167 -13.43 -21.77 -2.95
N THR A 168 -13.54 -22.63 -3.96
CA THR A 168 -12.81 -23.90 -4.05
C THR A 168 -12.10 -23.98 -5.38
N ARG A 169 -10.83 -24.37 -5.35
CA ARG A 169 -10.05 -24.60 -6.56
C ARG A 169 -10.10 -26.08 -6.98
N PRO A 170 -9.98 -26.37 -8.28
CA PRO A 170 -9.84 -27.75 -8.77
C PRO A 170 -8.66 -28.49 -8.13
N THR A 171 -8.72 -29.82 -8.04
CA THR A 171 -7.65 -30.64 -7.46
C THR A 171 -6.34 -30.60 -8.26
N ASN A 172 -6.39 -30.15 -9.51
CA ASN A 172 -5.23 -29.94 -10.38
C ASN A 172 -4.77 -28.47 -10.40
N TRP A 173 -5.20 -27.66 -9.42
CA TRP A 173 -4.71 -26.30 -9.27
C TRP A 173 -3.25 -26.28 -8.80
N ASP A 174 -2.91 -27.15 -7.85
CA ASP A 174 -1.59 -27.32 -7.23
C ASP A 174 -1.44 -28.82 -6.97
N ALA A 175 -1.21 -29.61 -8.03
CA ALA A 175 -1.28 -31.07 -7.96
C ALA A 175 -0.11 -31.69 -7.17
N ASN A 176 0.96 -30.94 -6.94
CA ASN A 176 2.15 -31.38 -6.20
C ASN A 176 2.22 -30.82 -4.77
N ASP A 177 1.21 -30.03 -4.34
CA ASP A 177 1.07 -29.41 -3.02
C ASP A 177 2.29 -28.54 -2.64
N ASP A 178 2.86 -27.81 -3.61
CA ASP A 178 4.03 -26.95 -3.40
C ASP A 178 3.68 -25.47 -3.10
N GLY A 179 2.39 -25.13 -3.18
CA GLY A 179 1.86 -23.79 -2.94
C GLY A 179 1.89 -22.87 -4.16
N ILE A 180 2.33 -23.37 -5.32
CA ILE A 180 2.33 -22.67 -6.61
C ILE A 180 1.28 -23.34 -7.50
N ALA A 181 0.54 -22.52 -8.26
CA ALA A 181 -0.42 -23.10 -9.19
C ALA A 181 0.27 -23.79 -10.37
N ASP A 182 -0.25 -24.92 -10.84
CA ASP A 182 0.32 -25.71 -11.94
C ASP A 182 0.34 -24.95 -13.29
N TRP A 183 -0.53 -23.94 -13.45
CA TRP A 183 -0.51 -23.06 -14.63
C TRP A 183 0.59 -22.00 -14.59
N TRP A 184 1.23 -21.79 -13.44
CA TRP A 184 2.32 -20.84 -13.30
C TRP A 184 3.53 -21.28 -14.14
N ASP A 185 3.93 -20.46 -15.09
CA ASP A 185 5.01 -20.77 -16.03
C ASP A 185 6.41 -20.40 -15.51
N GLY A 186 6.50 -19.81 -14.30
CA GLY A 186 7.75 -19.35 -13.71
C GLY A 186 8.32 -18.07 -14.35
N SER A 187 7.54 -17.34 -15.15
CA SER A 187 8.02 -16.22 -15.97
C SER A 187 8.23 -14.90 -15.22
N THR A 188 7.74 -14.75 -13.98
CA THR A 188 7.95 -13.52 -13.22
C THR A 188 8.95 -13.74 -12.08
N GLY A 189 9.84 -12.78 -11.90
CA GLY A 189 10.95 -12.86 -10.95
C GLY A 189 12.28 -12.66 -11.67
N GLY A 190 12.77 -11.42 -11.68
CA GLY A 190 14.08 -11.10 -12.22
C GLY A 190 15.23 -11.80 -11.48
N ASP A 191 16.47 -11.37 -11.73
CA ASP A 191 17.66 -11.96 -11.11
C ASP A 191 17.53 -12.02 -9.56
N GLY A 192 17.47 -13.24 -9.01
CA GLY A 192 17.43 -13.48 -7.56
C GLY A 192 16.05 -13.83 -6.98
N TYR A 193 14.99 -13.87 -7.79
CA TYR A 193 13.69 -14.40 -7.39
C TYR A 193 13.62 -15.92 -7.63
N THR A 194 12.96 -16.66 -6.75
CA THR A 194 12.53 -18.03 -7.03
C THR A 194 11.12 -18.00 -7.65
N ALA A 195 10.67 -19.15 -8.16
CA ALA A 195 9.35 -19.28 -8.77
C ALA A 195 8.20 -18.85 -7.83
N ILE A 196 8.37 -19.05 -6.51
CA ILE A 196 7.34 -18.69 -5.53
C ILE A 196 7.22 -17.17 -5.33
N GLU A 197 8.33 -16.42 -5.33
CA GLU A 197 8.26 -14.96 -5.19
C GLU A 197 7.61 -14.33 -6.43
N GLY A 198 7.87 -14.87 -7.61
CA GLY A 198 7.19 -14.47 -8.84
C GLY A 198 5.68 -14.68 -8.77
N TYR A 199 5.28 -15.89 -8.38
CA TYR A 199 3.88 -16.26 -8.23
C TYR A 199 3.15 -15.39 -7.22
N ILE A 200 3.75 -15.17 -6.03
CA ILE A 200 3.17 -14.29 -5.01
C ILE A 200 3.09 -12.85 -5.50
N ASN A 201 4.09 -12.36 -6.23
CA ASN A 201 4.04 -11.01 -6.80
C ASN A 201 2.89 -10.86 -7.80
N PHE A 202 2.72 -11.84 -8.70
CA PHE A 202 1.60 -11.84 -9.65
C PHE A 202 0.24 -11.82 -8.94
N LEU A 203 0.08 -12.62 -7.87
CA LEU A 203 -1.16 -12.66 -7.10
C LEU A 203 -1.41 -11.39 -6.27
N ALA A 204 -0.36 -10.65 -5.92
CA ALA A 204 -0.48 -9.41 -5.16
C ALA A 204 -0.84 -8.21 -6.06
N ASP A 205 -0.38 -8.23 -7.31
CA ASP A 205 -0.73 -7.22 -8.31
C ASP A 205 -2.15 -7.46 -8.87
N PRO A 206 -2.81 -6.43 -9.42
CA PRO A 206 -4.07 -6.61 -10.13
C PRO A 206 -3.92 -7.63 -11.26
N HIS A 207 -4.77 -8.66 -11.27
CA HIS A 207 -4.69 -9.71 -12.29
C HIS A 207 -6.07 -10.26 -12.67
N VAL A 208 -6.11 -10.91 -13.84
CA VAL A 208 -7.28 -11.65 -14.34
C VAL A 208 -6.88 -13.01 -14.87
N PHE A 209 -7.84 -13.94 -14.83
CA PHE A 209 -7.71 -15.28 -15.39
C PHE A 209 -8.55 -15.40 -16.65
N VAL A 210 -8.00 -15.99 -17.72
CA VAL A 210 -8.72 -16.16 -18.99
C VAL A 210 -8.29 -17.45 -19.68
N ALA A 211 -9.23 -18.16 -20.32
CA ALA A 211 -8.89 -19.33 -21.12
C ALA A 211 -8.25 -18.94 -22.47
N PRO A 212 -7.38 -19.77 -23.07
CA PRO A 212 -6.87 -19.54 -24.41
C PRO A 212 -8.00 -19.31 -25.43
N GLY A 213 -7.87 -18.27 -26.25
CA GLY A 213 -8.89 -17.88 -27.25
C GLY A 213 -10.17 -17.24 -26.67
N ALA A 214 -10.29 -17.08 -25.35
CA ALA A 214 -11.42 -16.41 -24.70
C ALA A 214 -11.15 -14.91 -24.50
N SER A 215 -12.12 -14.21 -23.91
CA SER A 215 -11.97 -12.80 -23.53
C SER A 215 -12.55 -12.56 -22.15
N ILE A 216 -11.96 -11.61 -21.42
CA ILE A 216 -12.38 -11.23 -20.08
C ILE A 216 -12.51 -9.70 -19.98
N GLU A 217 -13.50 -9.26 -19.21
CA GLU A 217 -13.71 -7.85 -18.88
C GLU A 217 -13.14 -7.55 -17.50
N TYR A 218 -12.52 -6.38 -17.36
CA TYR A 218 -11.92 -5.92 -16.11
C TYR A 218 -12.27 -4.44 -15.87
N ASP A 219 -12.87 -4.14 -14.71
CA ASP A 219 -13.26 -2.78 -14.35
C ASP A 219 -12.08 -1.99 -13.77
N LEU A 220 -11.53 -1.09 -14.57
CA LEU A 220 -10.39 -0.25 -14.23
C LEU A 220 -10.74 0.82 -13.19
N ALA A 221 -12.02 1.09 -12.91
CA ALA A 221 -12.41 2.04 -11.88
C ALA A 221 -11.86 1.63 -10.49
N SER A 222 -11.76 0.33 -10.24
CA SER A 222 -11.16 -0.23 -9.01
C SER A 222 -9.71 0.19 -8.81
N LEU A 223 -8.95 0.39 -9.89
CA LEU A 223 -7.54 0.78 -9.84
C LEU A 223 -7.32 2.27 -9.56
N ALA A 224 -8.39 3.07 -9.59
CA ALA A 224 -8.32 4.53 -9.57
C ALA A 224 -9.19 5.13 -8.44
N GLY A 225 -9.37 4.39 -7.34
CA GLY A 225 -10.27 4.75 -6.24
C GLY A 225 -10.05 6.17 -5.70
N GLY A 226 -8.82 6.68 -5.70
CA GLY A 226 -8.47 8.03 -5.24
C GLY A 226 -8.49 9.14 -6.31
N PHE A 227 -8.69 8.82 -7.59
CA PHE A 227 -8.55 9.78 -8.70
C PHE A 227 -9.86 10.53 -9.00
N SER A 228 -9.76 11.77 -9.50
CA SER A 228 -10.94 12.62 -9.76
C SER A 228 -11.36 12.58 -11.23
N ASN A 229 -12.51 11.95 -11.51
CA ASN A 229 -12.99 11.71 -12.89
C ASN A 229 -11.93 10.98 -13.74
N PRO A 230 -11.54 9.75 -13.37
CA PRO A 230 -10.45 9.04 -14.02
C PRO A 230 -10.78 8.69 -15.47
N ALA A 231 -9.77 8.79 -16.34
CA ALA A 231 -9.78 8.35 -17.72
C ALA A 231 -8.64 7.35 -17.94
N PHE A 232 -8.92 6.32 -18.73
CA PHE A 232 -8.06 5.15 -18.87
C PHE A 232 -7.56 4.98 -20.30
N LYS A 233 -6.30 4.57 -20.43
CA LYS A 233 -5.72 4.05 -21.67
C LYS A 233 -5.03 2.73 -21.37
N VAL A 234 -5.05 1.83 -22.34
CA VAL A 234 -4.43 0.51 -22.23
C VAL A 234 -3.42 0.30 -23.36
N SER A 235 -2.36 -0.43 -23.06
CA SER A 235 -1.35 -0.84 -24.05
C SER A 235 -0.66 -2.14 -23.59
N GLY A 236 -0.02 -2.84 -24.51
CA GLY A 236 0.61 -4.13 -24.22
C GLY A 236 -0.28 -5.31 -24.64
N GLY A 237 -0.11 -6.45 -23.99
CA GLY A 237 -0.66 -7.73 -24.41
C GLY A 237 0.21 -8.38 -25.48
N GLU A 238 1.18 -9.21 -25.08
CA GLU A 238 2.05 -9.96 -25.99
C GLU A 238 1.41 -11.28 -26.46
N LEU A 239 0.64 -11.93 -25.58
CA LEU A 239 -0.06 -13.18 -25.85
C LEU A 239 -1.52 -12.96 -26.28
N GLY A 240 -2.02 -11.74 -26.18
CA GLY A 240 -3.38 -11.36 -26.54
C GLY A 240 -3.48 -9.92 -27.02
N SER A 241 -4.66 -9.32 -26.88
CA SER A 241 -4.87 -7.91 -27.19
C SER A 241 -5.83 -7.27 -26.20
N VAL A 242 -5.57 -6.02 -25.84
CA VAL A 242 -6.40 -5.27 -24.89
C VAL A 242 -7.04 -4.05 -25.55
N SER A 243 -8.29 -3.79 -25.21
CA SER A 243 -9.02 -2.58 -25.59
C SER A 243 -9.78 -2.02 -24.39
N VAL A 244 -10.13 -0.73 -24.41
CA VAL A 244 -10.84 -0.09 -23.29
C VAL A 244 -12.00 0.75 -23.82
N VAL A 245 -13.16 0.61 -23.17
CA VAL A 245 -14.35 1.42 -23.42
C VAL A 245 -14.87 1.95 -22.09
N GLY A 246 -14.75 3.26 -21.87
CA GLY A 246 -15.09 3.86 -20.58
C GLY A 246 -14.12 3.39 -19.49
N THR A 247 -14.64 2.68 -18.48
CA THR A 247 -13.83 2.08 -17.40
C THR A 247 -13.53 0.61 -17.61
N VAL A 248 -14.14 -0.03 -18.62
CA VAL A 248 -14.02 -1.48 -18.83
C VAL A 248 -12.90 -1.76 -19.83
N ALA A 249 -11.87 -2.46 -19.38
CA ALA A 249 -10.89 -3.09 -20.25
C ALA A 249 -11.39 -4.46 -20.68
N THR A 250 -11.30 -4.76 -21.97
CA THR A 250 -11.52 -6.09 -22.51
C THR A 250 -10.19 -6.64 -22.98
N TYR A 251 -9.74 -7.73 -22.37
CA TYR A 251 -8.57 -8.48 -22.81
C TYR A 251 -9.03 -9.72 -23.58
N ALA A 252 -8.57 -9.87 -24.82
CA ALA A 252 -8.81 -11.02 -25.67
C ALA A 252 -7.53 -11.86 -25.78
N ALA A 253 -7.55 -13.06 -25.20
CA ALA A 253 -6.42 -13.97 -25.19
C ALA A 253 -6.21 -14.62 -26.57
N GLY A 254 -4.95 -14.81 -26.96
CA GLY A 254 -4.62 -15.70 -28.08
C GLY A 254 -4.71 -17.18 -27.69
N ASP A 255 -4.31 -18.06 -28.60
CA ASP A 255 -4.37 -19.52 -28.40
C ASP A 255 -3.25 -20.07 -27.49
N LYS A 256 -2.30 -19.22 -27.07
CA LYS A 256 -1.14 -19.65 -26.27
C LYS A 256 -1.42 -19.41 -24.79
N ALA A 257 -1.23 -20.46 -23.99
CA ALA A 257 -1.16 -20.35 -22.54
C ALA A 257 0.14 -19.65 -22.09
N GLY A 258 0.10 -19.05 -20.91
CA GLY A 258 1.23 -18.34 -20.29
C GLY A 258 0.79 -17.11 -19.50
N ILE A 259 1.76 -16.40 -18.94
CA ILE A 259 1.53 -15.12 -18.27
C ILE A 259 1.78 -13.97 -19.24
N ASP A 260 0.80 -13.07 -19.33
CA ASP A 260 0.88 -11.82 -20.07
C ASP A 260 0.62 -10.64 -19.14
N HIS A 261 0.95 -9.44 -19.60
CA HIS A 261 0.67 -8.20 -18.89
C HIS A 261 0.20 -7.12 -19.86
N PHE A 262 -0.71 -6.28 -19.38
CA PHE A 262 -1.01 -5.03 -20.06
C PHE A 262 -0.88 -3.86 -19.11
N ASN A 263 -0.45 -2.73 -19.65
CA ASN A 263 -0.32 -1.49 -18.89
C ASN A 263 -1.62 -0.70 -18.99
N VAL A 264 -2.00 -0.12 -17.85
CA VAL A 264 -3.11 0.80 -17.70
C VAL A 264 -2.53 2.16 -17.32
N THR A 265 -2.73 3.15 -18.18
CA THR A 265 -2.48 4.55 -17.85
C THR A 265 -3.76 5.18 -17.32
N ILE A 266 -3.72 5.60 -16.05
CA ILE A 266 -4.77 6.35 -15.36
C ILE A 266 -4.42 7.83 -15.44
N SER A 267 -5.39 8.65 -15.81
CA SER A 267 -5.28 10.12 -15.82
C SER A 267 -6.54 10.74 -15.22
N ASP A 268 -6.43 11.95 -14.67
CA ASP A 268 -7.59 12.61 -14.05
C ASP A 268 -7.71 14.09 -14.43
N ASP A 269 -8.83 14.71 -14.04
CA ASP A 269 -9.12 16.10 -14.39
C ASP A 269 -8.29 17.14 -13.61
N LYS A 270 -7.42 16.68 -12.70
CA LYS A 270 -6.48 17.51 -11.92
C LYS A 270 -5.04 17.43 -12.45
N GLY A 271 -4.81 16.68 -13.53
CA GLY A 271 -3.51 16.56 -14.18
C GLY A 271 -2.61 15.48 -13.60
N SER A 272 -3.14 14.59 -12.76
CA SER A 272 -2.40 13.42 -12.25
C SER A 272 -2.34 12.33 -13.31
N THR A 273 -1.22 11.61 -13.34
CA THR A 273 -1.04 10.44 -14.21
C THR A 273 -0.35 9.32 -13.44
N TRP A 274 -0.82 8.09 -13.63
CA TRP A 274 -0.24 6.91 -13.01
C TRP A 274 -0.33 5.72 -13.96
N GLU A 275 0.76 4.97 -14.09
CA GLU A 275 0.81 3.75 -14.88
C GLU A 275 0.82 2.54 -13.95
N ARG A 276 0.00 1.55 -14.27
CA ARG A 276 -0.10 0.27 -13.55
C ARG A 276 0.02 -0.87 -14.53
N SER A 277 0.56 -1.99 -14.08
CA SER A 277 0.50 -3.25 -14.82
C SER A 277 -0.67 -4.08 -14.30
N VAL A 278 -1.37 -4.77 -15.20
CA VAL A 278 -2.37 -5.78 -14.86
C VAL A 278 -1.89 -7.10 -15.44
N GLY A 279 -1.76 -8.10 -14.58
CA GLY A 279 -1.39 -9.47 -14.96
C GLY A 279 -2.54 -10.20 -15.62
N VAL A 280 -2.23 -11.06 -16.58
CA VAL A 280 -3.18 -11.95 -17.23
C VAL A 280 -2.60 -13.35 -17.25
N ALA A 281 -3.24 -14.27 -16.53
CA ALA A 281 -2.87 -15.67 -16.58
C ALA A 281 -3.78 -16.40 -17.56
N ILE A 282 -3.18 -16.90 -18.65
CA ILE A 282 -3.86 -17.60 -19.73
C ILE A 282 -3.65 -19.10 -19.57
N PHE A 283 -4.69 -19.84 -19.20
CA PHE A 283 -4.60 -21.30 -19.04
C PHE A 283 -5.95 -22.00 -19.14
N GLU A 284 -5.91 -23.30 -19.43
CA GLU A 284 -7.11 -24.14 -19.52
C GLU A 284 -7.82 -24.26 -18.17
N GLY A 285 -9.12 -24.00 -18.15
CA GLY A 285 -9.92 -24.05 -16.93
C GLY A 285 -9.90 -22.76 -16.10
N ALA A 286 -9.40 -21.65 -16.64
CA ALA A 286 -9.46 -20.33 -15.99
C ALA A 286 -10.90 -19.94 -15.55
N ASP A 287 -11.92 -20.35 -16.30
CA ASP A 287 -13.34 -20.11 -15.97
C ASP A 287 -13.80 -20.76 -14.64
N SER A 288 -13.01 -21.69 -14.09
CA SER A 288 -13.29 -22.33 -12.80
C SER A 288 -12.69 -21.61 -11.60
N VAL A 289 -12.02 -20.47 -11.85
CA VAL A 289 -11.34 -19.65 -10.86
C VAL A 289 -12.19 -18.41 -10.62
N GLU A 290 -13.19 -18.57 -9.75
CA GLU A 290 -13.97 -17.46 -9.20
C GLU A 290 -13.42 -17.03 -7.83
#